data_AF-A0A6G0Z5N0-F1
#
_entry.id   AF-A0A6G0Z5N0-F1
#
_cell.length_a   1.000
_cell.length_b   1.000
_cell.length_c   1.000
_cell.angle_alpha   90.00
_cell.angle_beta   90.00
_cell.angle_gamma   90.00
#
_symmetry.space_group_name_H-M   'P 1'
#
loop_
_entity.id
_entity.type
_entity.pdbx_description
1 polymer ?
#
loop_
_entity_poly.entity_id
_entity_poly.type
_entity_poly.pdbx_seq_one_letter_code
_entity_poly.pdbx_strand_id
1 'polypeptide(L)'
;MRNGGDGGGVVAVASRYRWRYTLTLIVCMMAAVAVEGCGPLRGPSKFRNPRKMKPLVFQQHEPNVSEYSITASGPPEGRVQRNDSRFMELVPNYNADIEFKDDEGTGADRLMTQVRFTLFHPITFYARNTMTIIVILL
;
A
#
# COMPACT_ATOMS: atom_id res chain seq x y z
N MET A 1 -22.15 -89.79 -9.99
CA MET A 1 -20.69 -89.52 -9.99
C MET A 1 -20.40 -88.38 -10.94
N ARG A 2 -19.71 -87.33 -10.42
CA ARG A 2 -18.84 -86.30 -11.05
C ARG A 2 -18.98 -86.06 -12.57
N ASN A 3 -19.40 -84.88 -13.04
CA ASN A 3 -18.72 -83.55 -13.10
C ASN A 3 -17.84 -83.33 -14.34
N GLY A 4 -18.00 -82.13 -14.94
CA GLY A 4 -17.02 -81.45 -15.79
C GLY A 4 -17.30 -81.58 -17.29
N GLY A 5 -17.37 -80.52 -18.10
CA GLY A 5 -17.04 -79.12 -17.88
C GLY A 5 -16.64 -78.55 -19.24
N ASP A 6 -17.57 -77.87 -19.91
CA ASP A 6 -17.29 -77.20 -21.19
C ASP A 6 -17.33 -75.68 -20.99
N GLY A 7 -16.30 -75.17 -20.34
CA GLY A 7 -16.13 -73.75 -19.99
C GLY A 7 -14.99 -73.06 -20.75
N GLY A 8 -14.41 -73.70 -21.77
CA GLY A 8 -13.17 -73.25 -22.41
C GLY A 8 -13.31 -72.03 -23.33
N GLY A 9 -14.48 -71.80 -23.93
CA GLY A 9 -14.67 -70.75 -24.95
C GLY A 9 -14.95 -69.35 -24.38
N VAL A 10 -15.73 -69.27 -23.31
CA VAL A 10 -16.22 -67.98 -22.77
C VAL A 10 -15.15 -67.24 -21.95
N VAL A 11 -14.24 -67.96 -21.29
CA VAL A 11 -13.18 -67.38 -20.44
C VAL A 11 -12.06 -66.75 -21.28
N ALA A 12 -11.73 -67.36 -22.43
CA ALA A 12 -10.68 -66.87 -23.32
C ALA A 12 -11.07 -65.58 -24.06
N VAL A 13 -12.34 -65.42 -24.42
CA VAL A 13 -12.85 -64.21 -25.06
C VAL A 13 -12.88 -63.05 -24.07
N ALA A 14 -13.38 -63.28 -22.85
CA ALA A 14 -13.39 -62.28 -21.77
C ALA A 14 -11.98 -61.76 -21.43
N SER A 15 -10.96 -62.61 -21.46
CA SER A 15 -9.57 -62.23 -21.18
C SER A 15 -8.98 -61.22 -22.17
N ARG A 16 -9.34 -61.33 -23.46
CA ARG A 16 -8.83 -60.44 -24.52
C ARG A 16 -9.46 -59.06 -24.44
N TYR A 17 -10.73 -58.98 -24.06
CA TYR A 17 -11.41 -57.71 -23.82
C TYR A 17 -10.89 -57.03 -22.55
N ARG A 18 -10.70 -57.78 -21.46
CA ARG A 18 -10.17 -57.24 -20.19
C ARG A 18 -8.80 -56.59 -20.35
N TRP A 19 -7.88 -57.22 -21.09
CA TRP A 19 -6.54 -56.64 -21.36
C TRP A 19 -6.63 -55.34 -22.16
N ARG A 20 -7.52 -55.28 -23.16
CA ARG A 20 -7.74 -54.07 -23.96
C ARG A 20 -8.34 -52.95 -23.11
N TYR A 21 -9.33 -53.27 -22.27
CA TYR A 21 -9.93 -52.30 -21.34
C TYR A 21 -8.92 -51.80 -20.30
N THR A 22 -8.09 -52.67 -19.74
CA THR A 22 -7.04 -52.26 -18.80
C THR A 22 -5.98 -51.39 -19.48
N LEU A 23 -5.55 -51.72 -20.71
CA LEU A 23 -4.63 -50.86 -21.45
C LEU A 23 -5.25 -49.51 -21.79
N THR A 24 -6.52 -49.46 -22.20
CA THR A 24 -7.20 -48.18 -22.47
C THR A 24 -7.35 -47.33 -21.21
N LEU A 25 -7.63 -47.94 -20.06
CA LEU A 25 -7.71 -47.22 -18.78
C LEU A 25 -6.35 -46.70 -18.33
N ILE A 26 -5.28 -47.48 -18.51
CA ILE A 26 -3.91 -47.05 -18.22
C ILE A 26 -3.50 -45.89 -19.12
N VAL A 27 -3.76 -45.97 -20.43
CA VAL A 27 -3.48 -44.87 -21.38
C VAL A 27 -4.28 -43.60 -21.03
N CYS A 28 -5.54 -43.75 -20.61
CA CYS A 28 -6.38 -42.62 -20.19
C CYS A 28 -5.86 -41.96 -18.90
N MET A 29 -5.41 -42.76 -17.92
CA MET A 29 -4.77 -42.26 -16.70
C MET A 29 -3.44 -41.53 -16.99
N MET A 30 -2.61 -42.05 -17.90
CA MET A 30 -1.35 -41.41 -18.27
C MET A 30 -1.58 -40.08 -19.02
N ALA A 31 -2.63 -40.01 -19.86
CA ALA A 31 -3.03 -38.77 -20.51
C ALA A 31 -3.54 -37.70 -19.53
N ALA A 32 -4.15 -38.11 -18.41
CA ALA A 32 -4.59 -37.19 -17.35
C ALA A 32 -3.42 -36.61 -16.54
N VAL A 33 -2.31 -37.34 -16.40
CA VAL A 33 -1.10 -36.85 -15.69
C VAL A 33 -0.22 -35.96 -16.59
N ALA A 34 -0.33 -36.07 -17.91
CA ALA A 34 0.46 -35.29 -18.86
C ALA A 34 -0.03 -33.83 -19.05
N VAL A 35 -1.09 -33.42 -18.36
CA VAL A 35 -1.50 -32.01 -18.32
C VAL A 35 -0.74 -31.35 -17.18
N GLU A 36 0.47 -30.86 -17.48
CA GLU A 36 1.09 -29.74 -16.77
C GLU A 36 0.15 -28.53 -16.93
N GLY A 37 -0.92 -28.51 -16.16
CA GLY A 37 -1.84 -27.39 -16.09
C GLY A 37 -1.04 -26.20 -15.59
N CYS A 38 -0.83 -25.22 -16.45
CA CYS A 38 -0.48 -23.86 -16.07
C CYS A 38 -1.61 -23.31 -15.19
N GLY A 39 -1.62 -23.68 -13.91
CA GLY A 39 -2.40 -22.99 -12.90
C GLY A 39 -1.88 -21.56 -12.79
N PRO A 40 -2.74 -20.56 -12.52
CA PRO A 40 -2.30 -19.17 -12.39
C PRO A 40 -1.17 -19.11 -11.37
N LEU A 41 0.03 -18.80 -11.88
CA LEU A 41 1.25 -18.71 -11.12
C LEU A 41 0.98 -17.72 -9.97
N ARG A 42 0.92 -18.23 -8.72
CA ARG A 42 1.01 -17.39 -7.53
C ARG A 42 2.43 -16.84 -7.44
N GLY A 43 2.76 -15.96 -8.37
CA GLY A 43 3.93 -15.10 -8.24
C GLY A 43 3.74 -14.28 -6.96
N PRO A 44 4.78 -14.06 -6.16
CA PRO A 44 4.66 -13.16 -5.03
C PRO A 44 4.23 -11.81 -5.58
N SER A 45 2.97 -11.44 -5.36
CA SER A 45 2.53 -10.06 -5.49
C SER A 45 3.39 -9.29 -4.50
N LYS A 46 4.47 -8.68 -5.00
CA LYS A 46 5.31 -7.78 -4.21
C LYS A 46 4.43 -6.56 -3.93
N PHE A 47 3.57 -6.68 -2.93
CA PHE A 47 2.97 -5.51 -2.31
C PHE A 47 4.14 -4.63 -1.89
N ARG A 48 4.18 -3.41 -2.41
CA ARG A 48 5.13 -2.42 -1.92
C ARG A 48 4.72 -2.18 -0.49
N ASN A 49 5.49 -2.72 0.46
CA ASN A 49 5.23 -2.43 1.87
C ASN A 49 5.19 -0.90 2.01
N PRO A 50 4.12 -0.36 2.61
CA PRO A 50 4.05 1.08 2.85
C PRO A 50 5.30 1.49 3.63
N ARG A 51 5.86 2.65 3.29
CA ARG A 51 7.02 3.19 4.02
C ARG A 51 6.61 3.33 5.48
N LYS A 52 7.30 2.62 6.37
CA LYS A 52 7.05 2.73 7.81
C LYS A 52 7.45 4.13 8.25
N MET A 53 6.48 4.91 8.73
CA MET A 53 6.77 6.19 9.37
C MET A 53 7.29 5.92 10.77
N LYS A 54 8.43 6.51 11.11
CA LYS A 54 8.96 6.48 12.47
C LYS A 54 8.45 7.73 13.18
N PRO A 55 7.79 7.61 14.34
CA PRO A 55 7.42 8.78 15.12
C PRO A 55 8.69 9.51 15.55
N LEU A 56 8.63 10.85 15.59
CA LEU A 56 9.68 11.66 16.17
C LEU A 56 9.66 11.49 17.69
N VAL A 57 10.84 11.34 18.29
CA VAL A 57 10.99 11.34 19.75
C VAL A 57 10.93 12.79 20.25
N PHE A 58 10.54 13.00 21.51
CA PHE A 58 10.56 14.34 22.12
C PHE A 58 11.93 15.01 21.95
N GLN A 59 11.95 16.26 21.48
CA GLN A 59 13.13 17.05 21.10
C GLN A 59 13.95 16.54 19.90
N GLN A 60 13.49 15.50 19.19
CA GLN A 60 14.10 15.12 17.92
C GLN A 60 13.66 16.07 16.81
N HIS A 61 14.61 16.46 15.95
CA HIS A 61 14.36 17.23 14.73
C HIS A 61 14.94 16.48 13.52
N GLU A 62 14.25 16.55 12.39
CA GLU A 62 14.68 15.96 11.13
C GLU A 62 14.64 17.05 10.05
N PRO A 63 15.74 17.28 9.31
CA PRO A 63 17.07 16.69 9.47
C PRO A 63 17.74 17.07 10.81
N ASN A 64 18.63 16.23 11.34
CA ASN A 64 19.37 16.47 12.59
C ASN A 64 20.49 17.53 12.42
N VAL A 65 20.09 18.74 12.06
CA VAL A 65 20.90 19.94 11.92
C VAL A 65 20.10 21.12 12.44
N SER A 66 20.76 22.24 12.73
CA SER A 66 20.06 23.45 13.16
C SER A 66 19.02 23.90 12.12
N GLU A 67 17.89 24.42 12.60
CA GLU A 67 16.81 24.93 11.74
C GLU A 67 17.30 26.01 10.77
N TYR A 68 18.28 26.81 11.19
CA TYR A 68 18.88 27.89 10.42
C TYR A 68 19.98 27.45 9.44
N SER A 69 20.27 26.14 9.35
CA SER A 69 21.20 25.60 8.37
C SER A 69 20.63 25.73 6.96
N ILE A 70 21.50 25.94 5.97
CA ILE A 70 21.15 26.01 4.54
C ILE A 70 20.47 24.71 4.05
N THR A 71 20.80 23.57 4.68
CA THR A 71 20.21 22.26 4.37
C THR A 71 18.85 22.03 5.01
N ALA A 72 18.40 22.92 5.90
CA ALA A 72 17.12 22.87 6.59
C ALA A 72 16.22 24.05 6.14
N SER A 73 15.90 24.98 7.03
CA SER A 73 15.01 26.12 6.74
C SER A 73 15.78 27.37 6.28
N GLY A 74 17.11 27.39 6.41
CA GLY A 74 17.95 28.52 6.02
C GLY A 74 17.97 29.67 7.04
N PRO A 75 18.78 30.71 6.77
CA PRO A 75 18.92 31.85 7.67
C PRO A 75 17.63 32.68 7.77
N PRO A 76 17.32 33.26 8.94
CA PRO A 76 16.11 34.03 9.14
C PRO A 76 16.18 35.38 8.41
N GLU A 77 15.16 35.69 7.61
CA GLU A 77 15.06 36.96 6.87
C GLU A 77 14.60 38.14 7.75
N GLY A 78 14.21 37.88 9.00
CA GLY A 78 13.76 38.89 9.97
C GLY A 78 12.25 38.90 10.21
N ARG A 79 11.82 39.69 11.20
CA ARG A 79 10.40 39.78 11.60
C ARG A 79 9.58 40.55 10.57
N VAL A 80 8.39 40.05 10.24
CA VAL A 80 7.43 40.72 9.34
C VAL A 80 6.34 41.37 10.18
N GLN A 81 6.19 42.69 10.05
CA GLN A 81 5.10 43.46 10.66
C GLN A 81 3.99 43.73 9.65
N ARG A 82 2.78 44.05 10.12
CA ARG A 82 1.61 44.33 9.26
C ARG A 82 1.81 45.50 8.29
N ASN A 83 2.73 46.41 8.60
CA ASN A 83 3.02 47.60 7.79
C ASN A 83 4.16 47.38 6.77
N ASP A 84 4.81 46.21 6.79
CA ASP A 84 5.92 45.91 5.88
C ASP A 84 5.40 45.46 4.51
N SER A 85 6.14 45.78 3.44
CA SER A 85 5.82 45.29 2.09
C SER A 85 5.80 43.76 2.01
N ARG A 86 6.65 43.09 2.79
CA ARG A 86 6.69 41.61 2.91
C ARG A 86 5.39 41.02 3.45
N PHE A 87 4.58 41.80 4.17
CA PHE A 87 3.29 41.32 4.65
C PHE A 87 2.34 40.97 3.50
N MET A 88 2.48 41.65 2.36
CA MET A 88 1.65 41.40 1.17
C MET A 88 1.97 40.05 0.49
N GLU A 89 3.12 39.45 0.80
CA GLU A 89 3.50 38.13 0.30
C GLU A 89 2.87 36.97 1.09
N LEU A 90 2.35 37.25 2.28
CA LEU A 90 1.66 36.25 3.09
C LEU A 90 0.25 36.02 2.53
N VAL A 91 -0.07 34.75 2.30
CA VAL A 91 -1.35 34.29 1.80
C VAL A 91 -2.17 33.72 2.97
N PRO A 92 -3.43 34.13 3.14
CA PRO A 92 -4.30 33.57 4.17
C PRO A 92 -4.78 32.15 3.82
N ASN A 93 -4.80 31.27 4.82
CA ASN A 93 -5.33 29.91 4.71
C ASN A 93 -6.71 29.78 5.37
N TYR A 94 -7.73 29.52 4.54
CA TYR A 94 -9.12 29.34 4.95
C TYR A 94 -9.61 27.89 4.80
N ASN A 95 -8.72 26.91 4.86
CA ASN A 95 -9.11 25.51 4.77
C ASN A 95 -9.99 25.10 5.98
N ALA A 96 -11.17 24.56 5.70
CA ALA A 96 -12.12 24.10 6.72
C ALA A 96 -11.62 22.87 7.51
N ASP A 97 -10.61 22.17 7.00
CA ASP A 97 -10.01 20.99 7.63
C ASP A 97 -8.99 21.31 8.72
N ILE A 98 -8.69 22.59 8.91
CA ILE A 98 -7.69 23.06 9.86
C ILE A 98 -8.40 23.89 10.92
N GLU A 99 -8.32 23.41 12.16
CA GLU A 99 -8.71 24.18 13.32
C GLU A 99 -7.53 25.06 13.74
N PHE A 100 -7.67 26.37 13.53
CA PHE A 100 -6.71 27.37 14.02
C PHE A 100 -7.14 27.82 15.41
N LYS A 101 -6.19 27.84 16.36
CA LYS A 101 -6.47 28.19 17.75
C LYS A 101 -6.83 29.68 17.91
N ASP A 102 -6.11 30.59 17.23
CA ASP A 102 -6.36 32.06 17.18
C ASP A 102 -6.85 32.64 18.53
N ASP A 103 -6.05 32.43 19.59
CA ASP A 103 -6.36 32.92 20.93
C ASP A 103 -6.39 34.47 20.98
N GLU A 104 -5.71 35.13 20.03
CA GLU A 104 -5.59 36.58 19.90
C GLU A 104 -6.77 37.22 19.15
N GLY A 105 -7.58 36.44 18.43
CA GLY A 105 -8.70 36.94 17.63
C GLY A 105 -8.31 37.87 16.47
N THR A 106 -7.06 37.81 16.02
CA THR A 106 -6.53 38.68 14.95
C THR A 106 -6.38 37.96 13.62
N GLY A 107 -6.57 36.63 13.60
CA GLY A 107 -6.43 35.80 12.41
C GLY A 107 -4.99 35.69 11.88
N ALA A 108 -3.99 36.04 12.69
CA ALA A 108 -2.59 36.04 12.27
C ALA A 108 -2.09 34.63 11.93
N ASP A 109 -2.53 33.60 12.66
CA ASP A 109 -2.16 32.19 12.46
C ASP A 109 -2.53 31.67 11.06
N ARG A 110 -3.48 32.33 10.39
CA ARG A 110 -3.93 31.97 9.05
C ARG A 110 -2.99 32.47 7.97
N LEU A 111 -2.19 33.49 8.25
CA LEU A 111 -1.30 34.12 7.27
C LEU A 111 0.02 33.36 7.21
N MET A 112 0.36 32.85 6.03
CA MET A 112 1.59 32.08 5.83
C MET A 112 2.20 32.35 4.44
N THR A 113 3.49 32.07 4.27
CA THR A 113 4.12 32.17 2.96
C THR A 113 3.55 31.11 2.00
N GLN A 114 3.61 31.37 0.69
CA GLN A 114 3.10 30.44 -0.32
C GLN A 114 3.73 29.05 -0.24
N VAL A 115 5.03 28.96 0.08
CA VAL A 115 5.73 27.68 0.27
C VAL A 115 5.14 26.91 1.45
N ARG A 116 4.86 27.59 2.56
CA ARG A 116 4.22 26.96 3.72
C ARG A 116 2.79 26.53 3.41
N PHE A 117 2.05 27.36 2.69
CA PHE A 117 0.69 27.07 2.24
C PHE A 117 0.63 25.76 1.44
N THR A 118 1.51 25.58 0.46
CA THR A 118 1.52 24.36 -0.37
C THR A 118 1.96 23.12 0.40
N LEU A 119 2.88 23.24 1.36
CA LEU A 119 3.27 22.13 2.23
C LEU A 119 2.16 21.69 3.19
N PHE A 120 1.25 22.58 3.58
CA PHE A 120 0.16 22.27 4.51
C PHE A 120 -0.95 21.40 3.89
N HIS A 121 -1.18 21.49 2.59
CA HIS A 121 -2.21 20.72 1.89
C HIS A 121 -1.98 19.19 1.93
N PRO A 122 -0.80 18.67 1.57
CA PRO A 122 -0.54 17.22 1.68
C PRO A 122 -0.49 16.75 3.15
N ILE A 123 -0.07 17.62 4.08
CA ILE A 123 -0.03 17.30 5.51
C ILE A 123 -1.45 17.14 6.05
N THR A 124 -2.36 18.06 5.74
CA THR A 124 -3.78 17.98 6.15
C THR A 124 -4.49 16.78 5.53
N PHE A 125 -4.22 16.49 4.26
CA PHE A 125 -4.71 15.27 3.61
C PHE A 125 -4.22 14.00 4.31
N TYR A 126 -2.92 13.95 4.67
CA TYR A 126 -2.34 12.82 5.39
C TYR A 126 -2.97 12.65 6.78
N ALA A 127 -3.05 13.75 7.54
CA ALA A 127 -3.64 13.83 8.87
C ALA A 127 -5.09 13.35 8.93
N ARG A 128 -5.91 13.74 7.94
CA ARG A 128 -7.30 13.30 7.81
C ARG A 128 -7.39 11.78 7.63
N ASN A 129 -6.47 11.18 6.88
CA ASN A 129 -6.43 9.74 6.64
C ASN A 129 -5.84 8.96 7.84
N THR A 130 -5.07 9.61 8.71
CA THR A 130 -4.43 8.98 9.87
C THR A 130 -5.06 9.35 11.23
N MET A 131 -6.26 9.94 11.24
CA MET A 131 -6.98 10.41 12.46
C MET A 131 -6.13 11.26 13.41
N THR A 132 -5.19 12.05 12.87
CA THR A 132 -4.26 12.86 13.67
C THR A 132 -4.66 14.32 13.52
N ILE A 133 -5.28 14.91 14.54
CA ILE A 133 -5.56 16.35 14.56
C ILE A 133 -4.21 17.06 14.75
N ILE A 134 -3.65 17.58 13.66
CA ILE A 134 -2.44 18.39 13.73
C ILE A 134 -2.87 19.79 14.16
N VAL A 135 -2.79 20.06 15.46
CA VAL A 135 -2.80 21.43 15.98
C VAL A 135 -1.46 22.05 15.55
N ILE A 136 -1.49 22.80 14.46
CA ILE A 136 -0.31 23.51 13.97
C ILE A 136 -0.19 24.76 14.83
N LEU A 137 0.54 24.62 15.95
CA LEU A 137 1.02 25.75 16.73
C LEU A 137 2.16 26.40 15.94
N LEU A 138 1.94 27.67 15.57
CA LEU A 138 2.96 28.56 15.02
C LEU A 138 3.39 29.55 16.11
#